data_AF-A0A914RCE8-F1
#
_entry.id   AF-A0A914RCE8-F1
#
_cell.length_a   1.000
_cell.length_b   1.000
_cell.length_c   1.000
_cell.angle_alpha   90.00
_cell.angle_beta   90.00
_cell.angle_gamma   90.00
#
_symmetry.space_group_name_H-M   'P 1'
#
loop_
_entity.id
_entity.type
_entity.pdbx_description
1 polymer ?
#
loop_
_entity_poly.entity_id
_entity_poly.type
_entity_poly.pdbx_seq_one_letter_code
_entity_poly.pdbx_strand_id
1 'polypeptide(L)' 'MFETSISAFAGVNPTNVPPPIDYSKPYMLKCDSRGSCYASPLNDDEVPPLPSYTEALSCATKPMPKHHGVSNDATRS' A
#
# COMPACT_ATOMS: atom_id res chain seq x y z
N MET A 1 -20.31 10.70 21.04
CA MET A 1 -18.89 10.35 21.20
C MET A 1 -18.79 8.87 20.87
N PHE A 2 -18.19 8.50 19.74
CA PHE A 2 -18.01 7.09 19.40
C PHE A 2 -16.64 6.67 19.94
N GLU A 3 -16.63 6.00 21.09
CA GLU A 3 -15.47 5.23 21.51
C GLU A 3 -15.42 3.97 20.65
N THR A 4 -14.58 3.98 19.63
CA THR A 4 -14.22 2.75 18.92
C THR A 4 -13.22 2.02 19.81
N SER A 5 -13.70 1.07 20.60
CA SER A 5 -12.86 0.11 21.32
C SER A 5 -11.96 -0.60 20.30
N ILE A 6 -10.69 -0.25 20.32
CA ILE A 6 -9.66 -0.94 19.54
C ILE A 6 -9.56 -2.33 20.20
N SER A 7 -10.13 -3.34 19.55
CA SER A 7 -9.94 -4.73 19.96
C SER A 7 -8.45 -4.98 19.99
N ALA A 8 -7.89 -5.11 21.19
CA ALA A 8 -6.50 -5.43 21.40
C ALA A 8 -6.14 -6.65 20.55
N PHE A 9 -5.20 -6.44 19.63
CA PHE A 9 -4.73 -7.43 18.67
C PHE A 9 -4.27 -8.68 19.44
N ALA A 10 -5.15 -9.69 19.49
CA ALA A 10 -4.90 -10.91 20.23
C ALA A 10 -3.83 -11.73 19.48
N GLY A 11 -2.66 -11.89 20.11
CA GLY A 11 -1.75 -12.98 19.80
C GLY A 11 -0.80 -12.78 18.62
N VAL A 12 -0.08 -11.66 18.54
CA VAL A 12 1.19 -11.65 17.80
C VAL A 12 2.30 -12.18 18.72
N ASN A 13 2.92 -13.31 18.39
CA ASN A 13 4.14 -13.75 19.07
C ASN A 13 5.16 -12.58 18.98
N PRO A 14 5.73 -12.08 20.09
CA PRO A 14 6.65 -10.94 20.06
C PRO A 14 7.88 -11.17 19.18
N THR A 15 8.24 -12.43 18.90
CA THR A 15 9.29 -12.80 17.92
C THR A 15 8.87 -12.56 16.46
N ASN A 16 7.58 -12.44 16.17
CA ASN A 16 7.02 -12.25 14.83
C ASN A 16 6.63 -10.79 14.53
N VAL A 17 6.92 -9.86 15.45
CA VAL A 17 6.74 -8.43 15.19
C VAL A 17 7.97 -7.97 14.39
N PRO A 18 7.80 -7.53 13.12
CA PRO A 18 8.93 -7.01 12.36
C PRO A 18 9.54 -5.82 13.09
N PRO A 19 10.86 -5.64 13.01
CA PRO A 19 11.53 -4.52 13.67
C PRO A 19 10.90 -3.18 13.26
N PRO A 20 10.89 -2.17 14.16
CA PRO A 20 10.43 -0.84 13.83
C PRO A 20 11.13 -0.31 12.57
N ILE A 21 10.36 0.35 11.70
CA ILE A 21 10.88 0.89 10.45
C ILE A 21 11.80 2.07 10.76
N ASP A 22 13.02 2.04 10.23
CA ASP A 22 13.92 3.18 10.23
C ASP A 22 13.47 4.18 9.16
N TYR A 23 12.89 5.30 9.59
CA TYR A 23 12.40 6.38 8.72
C TYR A 23 13.51 7.28 8.18
N SER A 24 14.76 7.07 8.61
CA SER A 24 15.90 7.82 8.10
C SER A 24 16.31 7.36 6.68
N LYS A 25 15.81 6.21 6.24
CA LYS A 25 16.16 5.57 4.97
C LYS A 25 14.93 5.41 4.07
N PRO A 26 15.12 5.45 2.74
CA PRO A 26 14.05 5.16 1.80
C PRO A 26 13.54 3.73 2.01
N TYR A 27 12.22 3.56 1.86
CA TYR A 27 11.56 2.27 1.92
C TYR A 27 10.50 2.18 0.82
N MET A 28 10.21 0.96 0.39
CA MET A 28 9.14 0.67 -0.55
C MET A 28 8.01 -0.08 0.16
N LEU A 29 6.78 0.39 -0.02
CA LEU A 29 5.60 -0.36 0.39
C LEU A 29 5.37 -1.50 -0.60
N LYS A 30 5.44 -2.73 -0.11
CA LYS A 30 5.12 -3.95 -0.87
C LYS A 30 3.78 -4.48 -0.37
N CYS A 31 2.90 -4.83 -1.30
CA CYS A 31 1.66 -5.50 -0.98
C CYS A 31 1.72 -6.95 -1.48
N ASP A 32 1.35 -7.89 -0.64
CA ASP A 32 1.24 -9.29 -1.02
C ASP A 32 -0.10 -9.57 -1.72
N SER A 33 -0.21 -10.74 -2.34
CA SER A 33 -1.44 -11.20 -2.99
C SER A 33 -2.61 -11.42 -2.01
N ARG A 34 -2.34 -11.40 -0.71
CA ARG A 34 -3.33 -11.56 0.36
C ARG A 34 -3.89 -10.20 0.83
N GLY A 35 -3.43 -9.10 0.23
CA GLY A 35 -3.86 -7.74 0.56
C GLY A 35 -3.16 -7.14 1.78
N SER A 36 -2.10 -7.76 2.28
CA SER A 36 -1.27 -7.21 3.35
C SER A 36 -0.18 -6.34 2.75
N CYS A 37 -0.01 -5.13 3.25
CA CYS A 37 1.06 -4.23 2.83
C CYS A 37 2.08 -4.03 3.96
N TYR A 38 3.36 -4.03 3.62
CA TYR A 38 4.46 -3.85 4.56
C TYR A 38 5.55 -2.97 3.93
N ALA A 39 6.29 -2.24 4.77
CA ALA A 39 7.44 -1.46 4.33
C ALA A 39 8.68 -2.35 4.24
N SER A 40 9.41 -2.26 3.14
CA SER A 40 10.73 -2.88 2.96
C SER A 40 11.77 -1.79 2.80
N PRO A 41 12.88 -1.78 3.57
CA PRO A 41 13.96 -0.82 3.37
C PRO A 41 14.56 -0.97 1.97
N LEU A 42 15.03 0.13 1.40
CA LEU A 42 15.77 0.16 0.13
C LEU A 42 17.22 0.57 0.38
N ASN A 43 18.14 0.03 -0.41
CA ASN A 43 19.47 0.60 -0.57
C ASN A 43 19.41 1.83 -1.50
N ASP A 44 20.42 2.70 -1.44
CA ASP A 44 20.45 3.92 -2.26
C ASP A 44 20.39 3.62 -3.78
N ASP A 45 21.02 2.52 -4.22
CA ASP A 45 20.99 2.06 -5.62
C ASP A 45 19.63 1.51 -6.07
N GLU A 46 18.75 1.16 -5.11
CA GLU A 46 17.40 0.65 -5.39
C GLU A 46 16.36 1.77 -5.43
N VAL A 47 16.73 3.01 -5.08
CA VAL A 47 15.84 4.16 -5.18
C VAL A 47 15.69 4.53 -6.66
N PRO A 48 14.48 4.44 -7.24
CA PRO A 48 14.29 4.80 -8.63
C PRO A 48 14.61 6.29 -8.84
N PRO A 49 15.22 6.65 -9.98
CA PRO A 49 15.50 8.04 -10.29
C PRO A 49 14.19 8.83 -10.36
N LEU A 50 14.26 10.12 -10.03
CA LEU A 50 13.11 11.00 -10.20
C LEU A 50 12.74 11.06 -11.69
N PRO A 51 11.43 11.09 -12.02
CA PRO A 51 10.99 11.28 -13.39
C PRO A 51 11.50 12.61 -13.94
N SER A 52 11.70 12.69 -15.25
CA SER A 52 12.03 13.96 -15.88
C SER A 52 10.89 14.98 -15.70
N TYR A 53 11.23 16.27 -15.76
CA TYR A 53 10.24 17.34 -15.59
C TYR A 53 9.08 17.22 -16.61
N THR A 54 9.40 16.86 -17.85
CA THR A 54 8.42 16.63 -18.92
C THR A 54 7.50 15.44 -18.63
N GLU A 55 8.03 14.34 -18.08
CA GLU A 55 7.22 13.17 -17.67
C GLU A 55 6.29 13.53 -16.52
N ALA A 56 6.78 14.26 -15.52
CA ALA A 56 5.97 14.71 -14.39
C ALA A 56 4.77 15.57 -14.83
N LEU A 57 4.96 16.43 -15.83
CA LEU A 57 3.89 17.26 -16.40
C LEU A 57 2.88 16.47 -17.27
N SER A 58 3.27 15.29 -17.76
CA SER A 58 2.40 14.43 -18.56
C SER A 58 1.42 13.61 -17.71
N CYS A 59 1.63 13.56 -16.39
CA CYS A 59 0.76 12.87 -15.45
C CYS A 59 -0.69 13.39 -15.57
N ALA A 60 -1.63 12.45 -15.61
CA ALA A 60 -3.05 12.76 -15.68
C ALA A 60 -3.46 13.63 -14.47
N THR A 61 -3.85 14.86 -14.74
CA THR A 61 -4.36 15.80 -13.72
C THR A 61 -5.77 15.45 -13.25
N LYS A 62 -6.45 14.55 -13.97
CA LYS A 62 -7.80 14.09 -13.65
C LYS A 62 -7.74 12.64 -13.18
N PRO A 63 -8.43 12.30 -12.08
CA PRO A 63 -8.55 10.91 -11.67
C PRO A 63 -9.15 10.10 -12.83
N MET A 64 -8.57 8.91 -13.07
CA MET A 64 -9.10 8.00 -14.08
C MET A 64 -10.58 7.74 -13.77
N PRO A 65 -11.51 7.92 -14.73
CA PRO A 65 -12.91 7.60 -14.51
C PRO A 65 -12.98 6.15 -14.01
N LYS A 66 -13.57 5.94 -12.82
CA LYS A 66 -13.84 4.60 -12.34
C LYS A 66 -14.72 3.93 -13.38
N HIS A 67 -14.14 3.02 -14.17
CA HIS A 67 -14.94 2.05 -14.90
C HIS A 67 -15.68 1.27 -13.80
N HIS A 68 -16.96 1.55 -13.61
CA HIS A 68 -17.83 0.64 -12.87
C HIS A 68 -17.76 -0.67 -13.65
N GLY A 69 -16.94 -1.60 -13.15
CA GLY A 69 -17.05 -2.99 -13.54
C GLY A 69 -18.46 -3.39 -13.20
N VAL A 70 -19.29 -3.54 -14.24
CA VAL A 70 -20.56 -4.24 -14.13
C VAL A 70 -20.21 -5.63 -13.61
N SER A 71 -20.45 -5.86 -12.32
CA SER A 71 -20.41 -7.18 -11.72
C SER A 71 -21.54 -7.96 -12.38
N ASN A 72 -21.21 -8.82 -13.34
CA ASN A 72 -22.15 -9.79 -13.87
C ASN A 72 -22.39 -10.84 -12.78
N ASP A 73 -23.34 -10.54 -11.88
CA ASP A 73 -23.91 -11.53 -10.96
C ASP A 73 -24.77 -12.46 -11.82
N ALA A 74 -24.14 -13.55 -12.28
CA ALA A 74 -24.81 -14.59 -13.02
C ALA A 74 -25.80 -15.30 -12.09
N THR A 75 -27.08 -14.97 -12.28
CA THR A 75 -28.24 -15.69 -11.77
C THR A 75 -28.06 -17.19 -11.93
N ARG A 76 -27.94 -17.92 -10.81
CA ARG A 76 -28.07 -19.38 -10.79
C ARG A 76 -29.55 -19.71 -10.58
N SER A 77 -30.12 -20.39 -11.59
CA SER A 77 -31.48 -20.91 -11.67
C SER A 77 -31.88 -21.84 -10.52
#